data_AF-A0A974UAS5-F1
#
_entry.id   AF-A0A974UAS5-F1
#
_cell.length_a   1.000
_cell.length_b   1.000
_cell.length_c   1.000
_cell.angle_alpha   90.00
_cell.angle_beta   90.00
_cell.angle_gamma   90.00
#
_symmetry.space_group_name_H-M   'P 1'
#
loop_
_entity.id
_entity.type
_entity.pdbx_description
1 polymer ?
#
loop_
_entity_poly.entity_id
_entity_poly.type
_entity_poly.pdbx_seq_one_letter_code
_entity_poly.pdbx_strand_id
1 'polypeptide(L)'
;MAMKNQEQENLDSIEIPKKKKKKKIFARRKTRRWSARVVVAVLALSFILISLYWIPANLTYKVRETFNISAVESMEVNLVVFLPTSGATQTLTNPEVTWPGTWQVETIGRIALLRLVGEIQAGETLTAEVIYRVDTTSGEANWIGEPVLPEELLPSEGIPADSPEIISQAESMVVDNDSLATAKVIYDAVAAQEEITDRNERANFVATLNRAAQIPTRVVTGWVLPDLVPLFSQRLTSETGLQHWNETHLQGAWQLEDATCFRQFLRQRLLGWTEGRHLVLDEVGNLEAVAHSLRDEAGQDSWQSVSLSSPVYAAWSQDGKELGITAEMKVQKTWDGRWAMAIAVVTILVVLEKMMETDHFTKKSKRKPPGYEI
;
A
#
# COMPACT_ATOMS: atom_id res chain seq x y z
N MET A 1 79.36 13.91 -35.58
CA MET A 1 78.32 12.99 -35.09
C MET A 1 77.94 13.21 -33.62
N ALA A 2 78.85 13.65 -32.75
CA ALA A 2 78.57 13.87 -31.32
C ALA A 2 77.58 15.01 -30.99
N MET A 3 77.50 16.06 -31.81
CA MET A 3 76.66 17.23 -31.51
C MET A 3 75.14 16.98 -31.67
N LYS A 4 74.74 16.02 -32.52
CA LYS A 4 73.31 15.67 -32.69
C LYS A 4 72.74 14.86 -31.51
N ASN A 5 73.58 14.12 -30.79
CA ASN A 5 73.12 13.33 -29.64
C ASN A 5 72.77 14.20 -28.42
N GLN A 6 73.50 15.30 -28.20
CA GLN A 6 73.31 16.15 -27.02
C GLN A 6 72.05 17.04 -27.13
N GLU A 7 71.65 17.41 -28.34
CA GLU A 7 70.42 18.17 -28.59
C GLU A 7 69.17 17.28 -28.46
N GLN A 8 69.27 16.00 -28.86
CA GLN A 8 68.23 15.00 -28.67
C GLN A 8 67.99 14.70 -27.18
N GLU A 9 69.05 14.57 -26.38
CA GLU A 9 68.97 14.30 -24.93
C GLU A 9 68.31 15.46 -24.15
N ASN A 10 68.55 16.71 -24.57
CA ASN A 10 67.91 17.90 -23.99
C ASN A 10 66.43 18.05 -24.40
N LEU A 11 66.05 17.63 -25.60
CA LEU A 11 64.65 17.58 -26.02
C LEU A 11 63.87 16.51 -25.26
N ASP A 12 64.46 15.33 -25.07
CA ASP A 12 63.86 14.23 -24.31
C ASP A 12 63.70 14.59 -22.82
N SER A 13 64.66 15.29 -22.20
CA SER A 13 64.58 15.70 -20.79
C SER A 13 63.45 16.72 -20.51
N ILE A 14 63.05 17.53 -21.50
CA ILE A 14 61.94 18.50 -21.40
C ILE A 14 60.57 17.86 -21.75
N GLU A 15 60.54 16.85 -22.62
CA GLU A 15 59.29 16.17 -22.99
C GLU A 15 58.73 15.26 -21.89
N ILE A 16 59.61 14.55 -21.16
CA ILE A 16 59.24 13.62 -20.08
C ILE A 16 58.40 14.31 -18.97
N PRO A 17 58.75 15.49 -18.43
CA PRO A 17 57.96 16.18 -17.41
C PRO A 17 56.62 16.72 -17.94
N LYS A 18 56.55 17.12 -19.22
CA LYS A 18 55.28 17.54 -19.87
C LYS A 18 54.31 16.36 -20.02
N LYS A 19 54.80 15.18 -20.40
CA LYS A 19 54.01 13.93 -20.48
C LYS A 19 53.50 13.50 -19.10
N LYS A 20 54.32 13.59 -18.04
CA LYS A 20 53.91 13.31 -16.64
C LYS A 20 52.84 14.29 -16.12
N LYS A 21 52.96 15.60 -16.41
CA LYS A 21 51.94 16.60 -16.03
C LYS A 21 50.62 16.38 -16.77
N LYS A 22 50.64 16.06 -18.08
CA LYS A 22 49.42 15.71 -18.85
C LYS A 22 48.71 14.47 -18.29
N LYS A 23 49.46 13.41 -17.94
CA LYS A 23 48.89 12.20 -17.30
C LYS A 23 48.22 12.51 -15.95
N LYS A 24 48.84 13.34 -15.10
CA LYS A 24 48.24 13.77 -13.81
C LYS A 24 46.96 14.59 -13.99
N ILE A 25 46.91 15.49 -14.96
CA ILE A 25 45.69 16.30 -15.25
C ILE A 25 44.56 15.41 -15.78
N PHE A 26 44.88 14.44 -16.65
CA PHE A 26 43.89 13.51 -17.18
C PHE A 26 43.31 12.60 -16.08
N ALA A 27 44.16 12.11 -15.17
CA ALA A 27 43.74 11.32 -14.01
C ALA A 27 42.84 12.12 -13.04
N ARG A 28 43.15 13.40 -12.78
CA ARG A 28 42.30 14.31 -11.97
C ARG A 28 40.93 14.59 -12.61
N ARG A 29 40.87 14.72 -13.94
CA ARG A 29 39.59 14.87 -14.65
C ARG A 29 38.75 13.59 -14.63
N LYS A 30 39.39 12.43 -14.78
CA LYS A 30 38.72 11.12 -14.69
C LYS A 30 38.14 10.90 -13.29
N THR A 31 38.93 11.12 -12.24
CA THR A 31 38.47 10.99 -10.84
C THR A 31 37.36 11.98 -10.48
N ARG A 32 37.39 13.23 -10.96
CA ARG A 32 36.28 14.19 -10.77
C ARG A 32 34.98 13.74 -11.44
N ARG A 33 35.06 13.11 -12.62
CA ARG A 33 33.87 12.57 -13.31
C ARG A 33 33.27 11.37 -12.59
N TRP A 34 34.12 10.47 -12.12
CA TRP A 34 33.67 9.32 -11.33
C TRP A 34 33.02 9.76 -10.01
N SER A 35 33.61 10.72 -9.30
CA SER A 35 32.99 11.26 -8.08
C SER A 35 31.64 11.93 -8.35
N ALA A 36 31.52 12.73 -9.43
CA ALA A 36 30.24 13.32 -9.81
C ALA A 36 29.17 12.25 -10.09
N ARG A 37 29.51 11.19 -10.83
CA ARG A 37 28.62 10.04 -11.10
C ARG A 37 28.17 9.33 -9.83
N VAL A 38 29.10 9.09 -8.91
CA VAL A 38 28.79 8.47 -7.62
C VAL A 38 27.82 9.36 -6.82
N VAL A 39 28.06 10.67 -6.79
CA VAL A 39 27.15 11.63 -6.12
C VAL A 39 25.76 11.62 -6.75
N VAL A 40 25.68 11.68 -8.09
CA VAL A 40 24.39 11.63 -8.82
C VAL A 40 23.65 10.32 -8.53
N ALA A 41 24.35 9.17 -8.54
CA ALA A 41 23.76 7.88 -8.23
C ALA A 41 23.23 7.80 -6.79
N VAL A 42 23.97 8.34 -5.82
CA VAL A 42 23.53 8.39 -4.41
C VAL A 42 22.32 9.30 -4.25
N LEU A 43 22.31 10.47 -4.89
CA LEU A 43 21.16 11.38 -4.85
C LEU A 43 19.93 10.76 -5.51
N ALA A 44 20.09 10.10 -6.65
CA ALA A 44 19.02 9.37 -7.32
C ALA A 44 18.44 8.28 -6.42
N LEU A 45 19.30 7.44 -5.82
CA LEU A 45 18.86 6.37 -4.92
C LEU A 45 18.14 6.92 -3.69
N SER A 46 18.67 8.00 -3.09
CA SER A 46 18.05 8.65 -1.93
C SER A 46 16.68 9.21 -2.29
N PHE A 47 16.55 9.86 -3.45
CA PHE A 47 15.27 10.38 -3.92
C PHE A 47 14.26 9.26 -4.22
N ILE A 48 14.69 8.15 -4.84
CA ILE A 48 13.83 6.98 -5.06
C ILE A 48 13.27 6.49 -3.72
N LEU A 49 14.12 6.34 -2.69
CA LEU A 49 13.67 5.91 -1.36
C LEU A 49 12.68 6.90 -0.74
N ILE A 50 12.98 8.20 -0.76
CA ILE A 50 12.07 9.23 -0.24
C ILE A 50 10.74 9.21 -0.99
N SER A 51 10.78 9.14 -2.33
CA SER A 51 9.60 9.12 -3.18
C SER A 51 8.69 7.92 -2.91
N LEU A 52 9.28 6.74 -2.68
CA LEU A 52 8.51 5.51 -2.45
C LEU A 52 7.86 5.45 -1.06
N TYR A 53 8.43 6.11 -0.04
CA TYR A 53 7.96 5.94 1.35
C TYR A 53 7.42 7.22 2.01
N TRP A 54 7.74 8.42 1.50
CA TRP A 54 7.45 9.69 2.18
C TRP A 54 6.68 10.70 1.34
N ILE A 55 6.58 10.49 0.02
CA ILE A 55 5.85 11.41 -0.87
C ILE A 55 4.41 10.89 -1.07
N PRO A 56 3.38 11.69 -0.75
CA PRO A 56 2.01 11.35 -1.05
C PRO A 56 1.79 11.12 -2.55
N ALA A 57 0.92 10.16 -2.88
CA ALA A 57 0.67 9.76 -4.26
C ALA A 57 -0.66 9.02 -4.38
N ASN A 58 -1.17 8.97 -5.61
CA ASN A 58 -2.31 8.11 -5.93
C ASN A 58 -1.79 6.77 -6.46
N LEU A 59 -2.43 5.70 -6.01
CA LEU A 59 -2.20 4.35 -6.45
C LEU A 59 -3.50 3.84 -7.07
N THR A 60 -3.37 3.02 -8.10
CA THR A 60 -4.53 2.34 -8.68
C THR A 60 -4.25 0.86 -8.70
N TYR A 61 -5.23 0.09 -8.23
CA TYR A 61 -5.24 -1.35 -8.27
C TYR A 61 -6.38 -1.85 -9.15
N LYS A 62 -6.11 -2.92 -9.89
CA LYS A 62 -7.12 -3.77 -10.51
C LYS A 62 -7.21 -5.05 -9.68
N VAL A 63 -8.39 -5.30 -9.15
CA VAL A 63 -8.69 -6.51 -8.38
C VAL A 63 -9.55 -7.42 -9.26
N ARG A 64 -9.23 -8.70 -9.24
CA ARG A 64 -9.97 -9.76 -9.92
C ARG A 64 -10.24 -10.85 -8.91
N GLU A 65 -11.51 -11.12 -8.68
CA GLU A 65 -11.98 -12.24 -7.89
C GLU A 65 -12.57 -13.29 -8.82
N THR A 66 -12.24 -14.55 -8.57
CA THR A 66 -12.69 -15.68 -9.37
C THR A 66 -13.23 -16.75 -8.44
N PHE A 67 -14.46 -17.19 -8.71
CA PHE A 67 -15.14 -18.23 -7.96
C PHE A 67 -15.47 -19.37 -8.91
N ASN A 68 -14.94 -20.55 -8.66
CA ASN A 68 -15.36 -21.77 -9.35
C ASN A 68 -16.26 -22.56 -8.41
N ILE A 69 -17.51 -22.74 -8.82
CA ILE A 69 -18.55 -23.42 -8.07
C ILE A 69 -18.89 -24.71 -8.81
N SER A 70 -18.80 -25.84 -8.13
CA SER A 70 -19.17 -27.16 -8.64
C SER A 70 -20.27 -27.78 -7.80
N ALA A 71 -21.08 -28.61 -8.44
CA ALA A 71 -22.24 -29.27 -7.84
C ALA A 71 -22.35 -30.71 -8.34
N VAL A 72 -22.73 -31.62 -7.44
CA VAL A 72 -22.97 -33.03 -7.79
C VAL A 72 -24.32 -33.21 -8.49
N GLU A 73 -25.30 -32.39 -8.16
CA GLU A 73 -26.65 -32.42 -8.71
C GLU A 73 -27.03 -31.06 -9.30
N SER A 74 -28.01 -31.05 -10.20
CA SER A 74 -28.54 -29.78 -10.72
C SER A 74 -29.25 -29.01 -9.61
N MET A 75 -28.92 -27.72 -9.46
CA MET A 75 -29.47 -26.87 -8.40
C MET A 75 -29.34 -25.37 -8.75
N GLU A 76 -30.11 -24.53 -8.08
CA GLU A 76 -29.89 -23.08 -8.08
C GLU A 76 -28.88 -22.71 -7.00
N VAL A 77 -27.90 -21.90 -7.37
CA VAL A 77 -26.84 -21.38 -6.50
C VAL A 77 -27.03 -19.88 -6.30
N ASN A 78 -26.89 -19.47 -5.05
CA ASN A 78 -26.77 -18.08 -4.63
C ASN A 78 -25.33 -17.83 -4.17
N LEU A 79 -24.64 -16.88 -4.80
CA LEU A 79 -23.33 -16.39 -4.41
C LEU A 79 -23.45 -14.90 -4.07
N VAL A 80 -23.01 -14.51 -2.90
CA VAL A 80 -22.94 -13.11 -2.45
C VAL A 80 -21.49 -12.76 -2.20
N VAL A 81 -20.98 -11.81 -2.98
CA VAL A 81 -19.61 -11.30 -2.87
C VAL A 81 -19.63 -9.96 -2.14
N PHE A 82 -18.80 -9.83 -1.11
CA PHE A 82 -18.65 -8.58 -0.36
C PHE A 82 -17.64 -7.70 -1.07
N LEU A 83 -18.10 -6.56 -1.57
CA LEU A 83 -17.25 -5.59 -2.26
C LEU A 83 -16.69 -4.56 -1.26
N PRO A 84 -15.47 -4.05 -1.48
CA PRO A 84 -14.95 -2.95 -0.69
C PRO A 84 -15.80 -1.69 -0.83
N THR A 85 -15.76 -0.86 0.22
CA THR A 85 -16.62 0.33 0.32
C THR A 85 -15.87 1.58 -0.13
N SER A 86 -16.47 2.43 -0.96
CA SER A 86 -15.84 3.72 -1.28
C SER A 86 -15.85 4.63 -0.05
N GLY A 87 -14.74 5.30 0.22
CA GLY A 87 -14.56 6.11 1.42
C GLY A 87 -13.50 7.18 1.24
N ALA A 88 -13.02 7.72 2.36
CA ALA A 88 -12.09 8.84 2.36
C ALA A 88 -10.75 8.57 1.66
N THR A 89 -10.25 7.34 1.76
CA THR A 89 -8.91 6.94 1.30
C THR A 89 -8.95 6.05 0.06
N GLN A 90 -10.15 5.65 -0.39
CA GLN A 90 -10.34 4.76 -1.53
C GLN A 90 -11.61 5.07 -2.33
N THR A 91 -11.52 5.00 -3.65
CA THR A 91 -12.66 5.10 -4.57
C THR A 91 -12.71 3.83 -5.42
N LEU A 92 -13.90 3.24 -5.53
CA LEU A 92 -14.13 2.06 -6.36
C LEU A 92 -14.85 2.42 -7.66
N THR A 93 -14.45 1.74 -8.74
CA THR A 93 -15.26 1.70 -9.96
C THR A 93 -16.37 0.65 -9.82
N ASN A 94 -17.44 0.79 -10.60
CA ASN A 94 -18.43 -0.27 -10.74
C ASN A 94 -17.75 -1.59 -11.17
N PRO A 95 -18.16 -2.73 -10.59
CA PRO A 95 -17.58 -4.02 -10.94
C PRO A 95 -18.04 -4.46 -12.34
N GLU A 96 -17.10 -5.03 -13.11
CA GLU A 96 -17.37 -5.82 -14.30
C GLU A 96 -17.59 -7.27 -13.86
N VAL A 97 -18.76 -7.83 -14.15
CA VAL A 97 -19.15 -9.17 -13.69
C VAL A 97 -19.38 -10.07 -14.89
N THR A 98 -18.68 -11.20 -14.92
CA THR A 98 -18.94 -12.31 -15.84
C THR A 98 -19.56 -13.46 -15.05
N TRP A 99 -20.84 -13.70 -15.29
CA TRP A 99 -21.62 -14.75 -14.64
C TRP A 99 -22.69 -15.26 -15.62
N PRO A 100 -22.90 -16.58 -15.76
CA PRO A 100 -23.88 -17.13 -16.71
C PRO A 100 -25.34 -16.95 -16.26
N GLY A 101 -25.59 -16.59 -15.00
CA GLY A 101 -26.93 -16.31 -14.48
C GLY A 101 -27.24 -14.82 -14.37
N THR A 102 -28.06 -14.46 -13.40
CA THR A 102 -28.39 -13.06 -13.09
C THR A 102 -27.51 -12.52 -11.98
N TRP A 103 -27.28 -11.21 -11.97
CA TRP A 103 -26.59 -10.55 -10.87
C TRP A 103 -27.15 -9.16 -10.62
N GLN A 104 -27.02 -8.71 -9.38
CA GLN A 104 -27.37 -7.36 -8.95
C GLN A 104 -26.45 -6.87 -7.84
N VAL A 105 -26.27 -5.56 -7.76
CA VAL A 105 -25.57 -4.92 -6.64
C VAL A 105 -26.61 -4.38 -5.67
N GLU A 106 -26.45 -4.73 -4.40
CA GLU A 106 -27.24 -4.23 -3.27
C GLU A 106 -26.30 -3.50 -2.29
N THR A 107 -26.87 -2.61 -1.48
CA THR A 107 -26.13 -1.97 -0.40
C THR A 107 -26.88 -2.18 0.90
N ILE A 108 -26.22 -2.77 1.90
CA ILE A 108 -26.75 -2.92 3.26
C ILE A 108 -25.88 -2.05 4.17
N GLY A 109 -26.45 -0.94 4.64
CA GLY A 109 -25.67 0.09 5.34
C GLY A 109 -24.66 0.73 4.39
N ARG A 110 -23.36 0.51 4.63
CA ARG A 110 -22.27 0.95 3.75
C ARG A 110 -21.68 -0.17 2.90
N ILE A 111 -22.01 -1.42 3.21
CA ILE A 111 -21.45 -2.60 2.56
C ILE A 111 -22.13 -2.81 1.22
N ALA A 112 -21.34 -2.83 0.15
CA ALA A 112 -21.82 -3.22 -1.18
C ALA A 112 -21.75 -4.73 -1.33
N LEU A 113 -22.87 -5.35 -1.68
CA LEU A 113 -23.00 -6.78 -1.93
C LEU A 113 -23.30 -7.00 -3.40
N LEU A 114 -22.52 -7.88 -4.04
CA LEU A 114 -22.83 -8.38 -5.37
C LEU A 114 -23.50 -9.74 -5.22
N ARG A 115 -24.80 -9.81 -5.52
CA ARG A 115 -25.57 -11.05 -5.51
C ARG A 115 -25.58 -11.64 -6.91
N LEU A 116 -25.22 -12.92 -7.02
CA LEU A 116 -25.22 -13.69 -8.24
C LEU A 116 -26.10 -14.92 -8.03
N VAL A 117 -27.05 -15.14 -8.93
CA VAL A 117 -27.98 -16.28 -8.90
C VAL A 117 -27.86 -17.02 -10.22
N GLY A 118 -27.72 -18.34 -10.18
CA GLY A 118 -27.63 -19.14 -11.40
C GLY A 118 -27.90 -20.62 -11.16
N GLU A 119 -28.30 -21.32 -12.22
CA GLU A 119 -28.49 -22.77 -12.19
C GLU A 119 -27.20 -23.47 -12.62
N ILE A 120 -26.75 -24.43 -11.82
CA ILE A 120 -25.65 -25.33 -12.14
C ILE A 120 -26.21 -26.70 -12.47
N GLN A 121 -25.73 -27.35 -13.54
CA GLN A 121 -26.12 -28.73 -13.82
C GLN A 121 -25.22 -29.72 -13.09
N ALA A 122 -25.73 -30.93 -12.86
CA ALA A 122 -24.99 -32.02 -12.23
C ALA A 122 -23.64 -32.28 -12.92
N GLY A 123 -22.55 -32.17 -12.17
CA GLY A 123 -21.18 -32.39 -12.67
C GLY A 123 -20.57 -31.23 -13.44
N GLU A 124 -21.26 -30.10 -13.59
CA GLU A 124 -20.71 -28.89 -14.19
C GLU A 124 -19.96 -28.03 -13.16
N THR A 125 -19.20 -27.06 -13.67
CA THR A 125 -18.57 -26.02 -12.86
C THR A 125 -18.93 -24.67 -13.46
N LEU A 126 -19.54 -23.80 -12.66
CA LEU A 126 -19.77 -22.41 -13.02
C LEU A 126 -18.60 -21.56 -12.53
N THR A 127 -18.17 -20.63 -13.37
CA THR A 127 -17.15 -19.65 -13.01
C THR A 127 -17.77 -18.26 -12.95
N ALA A 128 -17.69 -17.62 -11.79
CA ALA A 128 -17.93 -16.19 -11.64
C ALA A 128 -16.59 -15.44 -11.69
N GLU A 129 -16.52 -14.36 -12.47
CA GLU A 129 -15.39 -13.44 -12.47
C GLU A 129 -15.89 -12.02 -12.16
N VAL A 130 -15.34 -11.42 -11.10
CA VAL A 130 -15.65 -10.06 -10.66
C VAL A 130 -14.37 -9.23 -10.76
N ILE A 131 -14.41 -8.17 -11.56
CA ILE A 131 -13.27 -7.28 -11.78
C ILE A 131 -13.65 -5.87 -11.40
N TYR A 132 -12.85 -5.23 -10.55
CA TYR A 132 -13.04 -3.82 -10.20
C TYR A 132 -11.70 -3.11 -10.07
N ARG A 133 -11.77 -1.78 -10.14
CA ARG A 133 -10.62 -0.91 -9.91
C ARG A 133 -10.81 -0.17 -8.61
N VAL A 134 -9.71 0.00 -7.89
CA VAL A 134 -9.64 0.79 -6.67
C VAL A 134 -8.57 1.84 -6.86
N ASP A 135 -8.95 3.10 -6.72
CA ASP A 135 -8.03 4.22 -6.60
C ASP A 135 -7.84 4.53 -5.13
N THR A 136 -6.61 4.43 -4.63
CA THR A 136 -6.24 4.72 -3.25
C THR A 136 -5.24 5.86 -3.19
N THR A 137 -5.19 6.55 -2.07
CA THR A 137 -4.20 7.59 -1.79
C THR A 137 -3.19 7.08 -0.78
N SER A 138 -1.90 7.33 -0.99
CA SER A 138 -0.86 7.24 0.05
C SER A 138 -0.53 8.65 0.55
N GLY A 139 -0.36 8.83 1.85
CA GLY A 139 -0.16 10.14 2.45
C GLY A 139 -0.92 10.29 3.75
N GLU A 140 -1.20 11.55 4.11
CA GLU A 140 -2.07 11.88 5.24
C GLU A 140 -3.49 11.32 5.01
N ALA A 141 -4.03 10.64 6.02
CA ALA A 141 -5.27 9.88 5.96
C ALA A 141 -6.26 10.43 6.99
N ASN A 142 -6.82 11.62 6.71
CA ASN A 142 -7.75 12.29 7.60
C ASN A 142 -9.08 12.53 6.89
N TRP A 143 -10.19 12.18 7.53
CA TRP A 143 -11.51 12.54 7.02
C TRP A 143 -12.41 13.14 8.09
N ILE A 144 -13.08 14.21 7.69
CA ILE A 144 -13.88 15.08 8.55
C ILE A 144 -15.35 14.90 8.16
N GLY A 145 -16.23 14.99 9.16
CA GLY A 145 -17.67 15.07 8.96
C GLY A 145 -18.43 13.76 9.20
N GLU A 146 -17.71 12.65 9.38
CA GLU A 146 -18.32 11.43 9.90
C GLU A 146 -18.47 11.54 11.42
N PRO A 147 -19.69 11.37 11.97
CA PRO A 147 -19.94 11.54 13.39
C PRO A 147 -19.29 10.43 14.21
N VAL A 148 -18.91 10.75 15.44
CA VAL A 148 -18.55 9.75 16.45
C VAL A 148 -19.81 9.13 17.01
N LEU A 149 -19.89 7.80 16.97
CA LEU A 149 -20.98 7.02 17.54
C LEU A 149 -20.64 6.64 19.00
N PRO A 150 -21.64 6.53 19.90
CA PRO A 150 -21.38 6.15 21.29
C PRO A 150 -20.68 4.80 21.44
N GLU A 151 -20.98 3.82 20.58
CA GLU A 151 -20.32 2.51 20.57
C GLU A 151 -18.81 2.56 20.34
N GLU A 152 -18.30 3.60 19.68
CA GLU A 152 -16.87 3.77 19.40
C GLU A 152 -16.08 4.19 20.65
N LEU A 153 -16.76 4.46 21.77
CA LEU A 153 -16.20 4.72 23.09
C LEU A 153 -16.46 3.59 24.10
N LEU A 154 -17.41 2.70 23.80
CA LEU A 154 -17.88 1.68 24.73
C LEU A 154 -17.13 0.34 24.52
N PRO A 155 -17.07 -0.52 25.56
CA PRO A 155 -16.62 -1.89 25.37
C PRO A 155 -17.54 -2.64 24.40
N SER A 156 -16.97 -3.58 23.65
CA SER A 156 -17.69 -4.45 22.73
C SER A 156 -17.05 -5.84 22.70
N GLU A 157 -17.63 -6.77 21.95
CA GLU A 157 -17.03 -8.10 21.77
C GLU A 157 -15.58 -7.96 21.25
N GLY A 158 -14.63 -8.62 21.92
CA GLY A 158 -13.20 -8.52 21.63
C GLY A 158 -12.51 -7.22 22.07
N ILE A 159 -13.24 -6.24 22.64
CA ILE A 159 -12.72 -4.92 23.06
C ILE A 159 -13.15 -4.62 24.51
N PRO A 160 -12.48 -5.21 25.52
CA PRO A 160 -12.84 -5.07 26.94
C PRO A 160 -12.33 -3.75 27.55
N ALA A 161 -12.78 -2.62 27.01
CA ALA A 161 -12.31 -1.27 27.37
C ALA A 161 -12.68 -0.83 28.80
N ASP A 162 -13.55 -1.57 29.50
CA ASP A 162 -14.06 -1.27 30.84
C ASP A 162 -13.38 -2.09 31.95
N SER A 163 -12.41 -2.95 31.62
CA SER A 163 -11.63 -3.70 32.62
C SER A 163 -10.79 -2.73 33.48
N PRO A 164 -10.77 -2.89 34.82
CA PRO A 164 -9.95 -2.05 35.70
C PRO A 164 -8.47 -2.05 35.35
N GLU A 165 -7.93 -3.20 34.92
CA GLU A 165 -6.54 -3.35 34.49
C GLU A 165 -6.26 -2.55 33.21
N ILE A 166 -7.16 -2.64 32.23
CA ILE A 166 -7.07 -1.89 30.97
C ILE A 166 -7.19 -0.38 31.21
N ILE A 167 -8.13 0.04 32.06
CA ILE A 167 -8.32 1.46 32.42
C ILE A 167 -7.04 1.98 33.08
N SER A 168 -6.50 1.28 34.08
CA SER A 168 -5.27 1.69 34.75
C SER A 168 -4.08 1.75 33.78
N GLN A 169 -3.99 0.82 32.84
CA GLN A 169 -2.97 0.85 31.80
C GLN A 169 -3.14 2.05 30.87
N ALA A 170 -4.35 2.32 30.39
CA ALA A 170 -4.64 3.46 29.53
C ALA A 170 -4.37 4.79 30.23
N GLU A 171 -4.79 4.96 31.49
CA GLU A 171 -4.52 6.14 32.31
C GLU A 171 -3.03 6.46 32.42
N SER A 172 -2.18 5.43 32.52
CA SER A 172 -0.72 5.61 32.55
C SER A 172 -0.11 6.12 31.23
N MET A 173 -0.86 6.03 30.13
CA MET A 173 -0.46 6.47 28.79
C MET A 173 -1.08 7.82 28.38
N VAL A 174 -2.05 8.32 29.16
CA VAL A 174 -2.73 9.59 28.87
C VAL A 174 -1.74 10.76 28.97
N VAL A 175 -1.74 11.59 27.92
CA VAL A 175 -1.05 12.87 27.88
C VAL A 175 -2.06 13.99 28.05
N ASP A 176 -1.87 14.80 29.09
CA ASP A 176 -2.82 15.86 29.48
C ASP A 176 -3.21 16.76 28.30
N ASN A 177 -4.51 16.82 28.02
CA ASN A 177 -5.13 17.64 26.96
C ASN A 177 -4.60 17.37 25.54
N ASP A 178 -4.02 16.20 25.27
CA ASP A 178 -3.51 15.84 23.95
C ASP A 178 -3.88 14.39 23.58
N SER A 179 -5.03 14.24 22.93
CA SER A 179 -5.50 12.93 22.46
C SER A 179 -4.62 12.35 21.37
N LEU A 180 -3.98 13.18 20.53
CA LEU A 180 -3.06 12.71 19.49
C LEU A 180 -1.77 12.16 20.12
N ALA A 181 -1.20 12.87 21.11
CA ALA A 181 -0.05 12.37 21.84
C ALA A 181 -0.37 11.10 22.62
N THR A 182 -1.56 11.02 23.23
CA THR A 182 -2.05 9.81 23.92
C THR A 182 -2.16 8.63 22.96
N ALA A 183 -2.87 8.79 21.83
CA ALA A 183 -2.99 7.76 20.81
C ALA A 183 -1.62 7.32 20.26
N LYS A 184 -0.68 8.26 20.10
CA LYS A 184 0.68 7.93 19.68
C LYS A 184 1.45 7.10 20.70
N VAL A 185 1.30 7.37 22.00
CA VAL A 185 1.91 6.56 23.06
C VAL A 185 1.31 5.16 23.06
N ILE A 186 -0.02 5.05 22.94
CA ILE A 186 -0.74 3.77 22.84
C ILE A 186 -0.25 2.99 21.60
N TYR A 187 -0.24 3.62 20.43
CA TYR A 187 0.28 3.05 19.19
C TYR A 187 1.69 2.51 19.37
N ASP A 188 2.64 3.34 19.84
CA ASP A 188 4.04 2.93 19.99
C ASP A 188 4.19 1.79 21.01
N ALA A 189 3.41 1.81 22.09
CA ALA A 189 3.41 0.75 23.11
C ALA A 189 2.90 -0.58 22.55
N VAL A 190 1.73 -0.59 21.91
CA VAL A 190 1.15 -1.80 21.33
C VAL A 190 2.03 -2.33 20.20
N ALA A 191 2.53 -1.44 19.35
CA ALA A 191 3.34 -1.80 18.21
C ALA A 191 4.70 -2.41 18.62
N ALA A 192 5.25 -2.01 19.77
CA ALA A 192 6.46 -2.58 20.34
C ALA A 192 6.28 -3.99 20.93
N GLN A 193 5.05 -4.42 21.27
CA GLN A 193 4.80 -5.73 21.85
C GLN A 193 5.05 -6.84 20.82
N GLU A 194 5.98 -7.74 21.10
CA GLU A 194 6.30 -8.89 20.24
C GLU A 194 5.39 -10.09 20.47
N GLU A 195 4.76 -10.16 21.65
CA GLU A 195 3.93 -11.30 22.07
C GLU A 195 2.61 -11.39 21.30
N ILE A 196 2.06 -10.25 20.87
CA ILE A 196 0.83 -10.19 20.07
C ILE A 196 1.17 -10.49 18.61
N THR A 197 1.26 -11.77 18.25
CA THR A 197 1.58 -12.16 16.86
C THR A 197 0.38 -12.05 15.92
N ASP A 198 -0.84 -12.13 16.46
CA ASP A 198 -2.05 -11.97 15.67
C ASP A 198 -2.35 -10.48 15.40
N ARG A 199 -2.60 -10.16 14.13
CA ARG A 199 -2.93 -8.79 13.70
C ARG A 199 -4.29 -8.36 14.22
N ASN A 200 -5.23 -9.30 14.32
CA ASN A 200 -6.59 -9.02 14.76
C ASN A 200 -6.61 -8.68 16.26
N GLU A 201 -5.93 -9.50 17.06
CA GLU A 201 -5.70 -9.22 18.48
C GLU A 201 -5.01 -7.85 18.68
N ARG A 202 -4.03 -7.52 17.85
CA ARG A 202 -3.33 -6.23 17.93
C ARG A 202 -4.24 -5.04 17.66
N ALA A 203 -5.05 -5.08 16.60
CA ALA A 203 -6.01 -4.02 16.30
C ALA A 203 -7.07 -3.87 17.42
N ASN A 204 -7.56 -4.99 17.95
CA ASN A 204 -8.49 -4.98 19.08
C ASN A 204 -7.84 -4.38 20.34
N PHE A 205 -6.56 -4.67 20.59
CA PHE A 205 -5.87 -4.14 21.76
C PHE A 205 -5.60 -2.63 21.66
N VAL A 206 -5.26 -2.12 20.46
CA VAL A 206 -5.21 -0.68 20.20
C VAL A 206 -6.58 -0.03 20.47
N ALA A 207 -7.66 -0.58 19.91
CA ALA A 207 -9.01 -0.07 20.17
C ALA A 207 -9.36 -0.09 21.66
N THR A 208 -9.01 -1.16 22.36
CA THR A 208 -9.27 -1.35 23.79
C THR A 208 -8.63 -0.25 24.62
N LEU A 209 -7.34 0.05 24.37
CA LEU A 209 -6.62 1.10 25.09
C LEU A 209 -7.10 2.50 24.70
N ASN A 210 -7.37 2.77 23.42
CA ASN A 210 -7.90 4.06 22.97
C ASN A 210 -9.27 4.34 23.60
N ARG A 211 -10.21 3.38 23.56
CA ARG A 211 -11.54 3.53 24.17
C ARG A 211 -11.46 3.71 25.68
N ALA A 212 -10.60 2.97 26.36
CA ALA A 212 -10.35 3.15 27.79
C ALA A 212 -9.81 4.56 28.10
N ALA A 213 -8.97 5.12 27.22
CA ALA A 213 -8.49 6.50 27.27
C ALA A 213 -9.51 7.55 26.79
N GLN A 214 -10.77 7.16 26.56
CA GLN A 214 -11.85 8.03 26.05
C GLN A 214 -11.57 8.62 24.66
N ILE A 215 -10.81 7.89 23.83
CA ILE A 215 -10.57 8.22 22.43
C ILE A 215 -11.48 7.33 21.58
N PRO A 216 -12.36 7.90 20.74
CA PRO A 216 -13.24 7.10 19.90
C PRO A 216 -12.42 6.32 18.86
N THR A 217 -12.62 5.01 18.83
CA THR A 217 -11.93 4.10 17.91
C THR A 217 -12.87 3.00 17.45
N ARG A 218 -12.79 2.66 16.16
CA ARG A 218 -13.45 1.47 15.59
C ARG A 218 -12.42 0.53 14.96
N VAL A 219 -12.79 -0.74 14.89
CA VAL A 219 -11.97 -1.78 14.25
C VAL A 219 -12.57 -2.05 12.87
N VAL A 220 -11.79 -1.75 11.84
CA VAL A 220 -12.16 -2.01 10.45
C VAL A 220 -11.40 -3.21 9.91
N THR A 221 -12.00 -3.87 8.94
CA THR A 221 -11.42 -5.03 8.28
C THR A 221 -11.35 -4.83 6.78
N GLY A 222 -10.43 -5.56 6.16
CA GLY A 222 -10.23 -5.54 4.72
C GLY A 222 -8.89 -6.15 4.35
N TRP A 223 -8.33 -5.73 3.23
CA TRP A 223 -7.07 -6.29 2.72
C TRP A 223 -5.94 -5.29 2.73
N VAL A 224 -4.73 -5.76 3.06
CA VAL A 224 -3.51 -4.98 2.81
C VAL A 224 -2.93 -5.43 1.48
N LEU A 225 -3.16 -4.63 0.45
CA LEU A 225 -2.72 -4.90 -0.92
C LEU A 225 -1.18 -4.97 -1.00
N PRO A 226 -0.65 -5.82 -1.88
CA PRO A 226 0.79 -5.99 -1.99
C PRO A 226 1.44 -4.74 -2.58
N ASP A 227 2.62 -4.39 -2.07
CA ASP A 227 3.40 -3.28 -2.62
C ASP A 227 4.23 -3.76 -3.83
N LEU A 228 3.53 -3.93 -4.96
CA LEU A 228 4.12 -4.40 -6.21
C LEU A 228 4.64 -3.24 -7.06
N VAL A 229 5.63 -3.53 -7.91
CA VAL A 229 5.92 -2.70 -9.08
C VAL A 229 4.67 -2.72 -9.98
N PRO A 230 4.28 -1.58 -10.59
CA PRO A 230 3.13 -1.56 -11.49
C PRO A 230 3.20 -2.62 -12.58
N LEU A 231 2.04 -3.10 -13.00
CA LEU A 231 1.78 -4.12 -14.03
C LEU A 231 2.05 -5.57 -13.62
N PHE A 232 2.67 -5.83 -12.47
CA PHE A 232 2.78 -7.18 -11.92
C PHE A 232 1.52 -7.56 -11.13
N SER A 233 1.07 -8.80 -11.32
CA SER A 233 -0.08 -9.36 -10.62
C SER A 233 0.41 -10.31 -9.53
N GLN A 234 -0.27 -10.30 -8.39
CA GLN A 234 -0.03 -11.26 -7.30
C GLN A 234 -1.36 -11.86 -6.86
N ARG A 235 -1.35 -13.16 -6.58
CA ARG A 235 -2.45 -13.84 -5.90
C ARG A 235 -2.39 -13.51 -4.42
N LEU A 236 -3.51 -13.07 -3.85
CA LEU A 236 -3.68 -12.97 -2.42
C LEU A 236 -4.10 -14.34 -1.88
N THR A 237 -3.32 -14.87 -0.95
CA THR A 237 -3.58 -16.15 -0.28
C THR A 237 -4.33 -15.92 1.02
N SER A 238 -4.89 -16.99 1.59
CA SER A 238 -5.52 -16.96 2.92
C SER A 238 -4.57 -16.49 4.02
N GLU A 239 -3.27 -16.76 3.90
CA GLU A 239 -2.22 -16.28 4.82
C GLU A 239 -2.04 -14.74 4.77
N THR A 240 -2.37 -14.12 3.64
CA THR A 240 -2.43 -12.65 3.46
C THR A 240 -3.87 -12.13 3.53
N GLY A 241 -4.76 -12.87 4.19
CA GLY A 241 -6.22 -12.69 4.17
C GLY A 241 -6.72 -11.37 4.75
N LEU A 242 -7.94 -11.38 5.29
CA LEU A 242 -8.47 -10.20 5.96
C LEU A 242 -7.57 -9.80 7.14
N GLN A 243 -7.36 -8.51 7.26
CA GLN A 243 -6.59 -7.90 8.35
C GLN A 243 -7.44 -6.83 9.00
N HIS A 244 -7.23 -6.67 10.30
CA HIS A 244 -7.86 -5.61 11.07
C HIS A 244 -6.88 -4.48 11.32
N TRP A 245 -7.41 -3.27 11.28
CA TRP A 245 -6.75 -2.06 11.75
C TRP A 245 -7.79 -1.16 12.39
N ASN A 246 -7.33 -0.03 12.90
CA ASN A 246 -8.16 0.91 13.61
C ASN A 246 -8.40 2.16 12.77
N GLU A 247 -9.56 2.76 12.97
CA GLU A 247 -9.81 4.15 12.63
C GLU A 247 -10.11 4.86 13.95
N THR A 248 -9.39 5.94 14.21
CA THR A 248 -9.42 6.65 15.50
C THR A 248 -9.72 8.12 15.27
N HIS A 249 -10.65 8.67 16.05
CA HIS A 249 -11.09 10.05 15.91
C HIS A 249 -10.21 11.00 16.72
N LEU A 250 -9.31 11.72 16.04
CA LEU A 250 -8.31 12.61 16.63
C LEU A 250 -8.45 14.00 16.03
N GLN A 251 -8.40 15.03 16.88
CA GLN A 251 -8.39 16.44 16.45
C GLN A 251 -9.53 16.83 15.50
N GLY A 252 -10.70 16.18 15.61
CA GLY A 252 -11.88 16.47 14.79
C GLY A 252 -11.92 15.74 13.43
N ALA A 253 -11.05 14.76 13.21
CA ALA A 253 -11.03 13.91 12.04
C ALA A 253 -10.84 12.45 12.42
N TRP A 254 -11.40 11.54 11.64
CA TRP A 254 -11.02 10.13 11.66
C TRP A 254 -9.69 9.95 10.96
N GLN A 255 -8.85 9.11 11.56
CA GLN A 255 -7.50 8.82 11.11
C GLN A 255 -7.28 7.32 11.06
N LEU A 256 -6.55 6.84 10.05
CA LEU A 256 -6.09 5.45 10.01
C LEU A 256 -5.06 5.21 11.12
N GLU A 257 -5.21 4.12 11.85
CA GLU A 257 -4.30 3.65 12.89
C GLU A 257 -4.02 2.15 12.72
N ASP A 258 -2.82 1.78 12.26
CA ASP A 258 -2.41 0.38 12.05
C ASP A 258 -1.07 0.06 12.72
N ALA A 259 -1.15 -0.44 13.95
CA ALA A 259 0.02 -0.84 14.74
C ALA A 259 0.64 -2.18 14.29
N THR A 260 0.08 -2.88 13.30
CA THR A 260 0.60 -4.17 12.81
C THR A 260 1.81 -4.02 11.88
N CYS A 261 1.99 -2.83 11.30
CA CYS A 261 3.04 -2.54 10.32
C CYS A 261 4.32 -1.93 10.94
N PHE A 262 4.43 -1.91 12.26
CA PHE A 262 5.57 -1.32 12.98
C PHE A 262 6.80 -2.21 12.88
N ARG A 263 7.80 -1.81 12.08
CA ARG A 263 9.25 -2.17 12.20
C ARG A 263 10.14 -1.84 11.00
N GLN A 264 9.69 -1.08 10.00
CA GLN A 264 10.56 -0.74 8.88
C GLN A 264 11.15 0.66 9.06
N PHE A 265 12.47 0.76 9.24
CA PHE A 265 13.23 2.01 9.43
C PHE A 265 12.87 3.15 8.46
N LEU A 266 12.33 2.82 7.29
CA LEU A 266 11.96 3.77 6.24
C LEU A 266 10.46 4.12 6.19
N ARG A 267 9.59 3.42 6.94
CA ARG A 267 8.14 3.60 6.89
C ARG A 267 7.67 4.56 7.98
N GLN A 268 6.74 5.42 7.61
CA GLN A 268 6.05 6.26 8.58
C GLN A 268 5.18 5.40 9.50
N ARG A 269 4.88 5.93 10.68
CA ARG A 269 3.83 5.35 11.52
C ARG A 269 2.52 5.43 10.75
N LEU A 270 1.74 4.36 10.78
CA LEU A 270 0.41 4.38 10.19
C LEU A 270 -0.57 4.91 11.23
N LEU A 271 -0.35 6.15 11.67
CA LEU A 271 -1.24 6.91 12.56
C LEU A 271 -1.46 8.26 11.88
N GLY A 272 -2.65 8.44 11.28
CA GLY A 272 -2.94 9.58 10.40
C GLY A 272 -2.21 9.52 9.05
N TRP A 273 -1.55 8.40 8.73
CA TRP A 273 -0.88 8.17 7.45
C TRP A 273 -1.26 6.81 6.88
N THR A 274 -1.51 6.77 5.57
CA THR A 274 -1.79 5.55 4.82
C THR A 274 -0.74 5.31 3.75
N GLU A 275 -0.43 4.04 3.49
CA GLU A 275 0.42 3.63 2.37
C GLU A 275 -0.38 3.47 1.07
N GLY A 276 -1.70 3.71 1.09
CA GLY A 276 -2.60 3.46 -0.03
C GLY A 276 -2.80 1.98 -0.34
N ARG A 277 -2.52 1.10 0.62
CA ARG A 277 -2.61 -0.36 0.48
C ARG A 277 -3.77 -0.96 1.27
N HIS A 278 -4.29 -0.26 2.25
CA HIS A 278 -5.43 -0.69 3.07
C HIS A 278 -6.71 -0.53 2.25
N LEU A 279 -7.23 -1.65 1.77
CA LEU A 279 -8.51 -1.75 1.06
C LEU A 279 -9.58 -2.10 2.09
N VAL A 280 -10.35 -1.11 2.51
CA VAL A 280 -11.41 -1.21 3.52
C VAL A 280 -12.62 -1.98 2.96
N LEU A 281 -13.08 -2.99 3.69
CA LEU A 281 -14.43 -3.55 3.51
C LEU A 281 -15.43 -2.72 4.30
N ASP A 282 -15.41 -2.85 5.63
CA ASP A 282 -16.18 -2.05 6.58
C ASP A 282 -15.67 -2.32 8.01
N GLU A 283 -16.36 -1.80 9.01
CA GLU A 283 -16.27 -2.19 10.41
C GLU A 283 -16.62 -3.67 10.61
N VAL A 284 -15.87 -4.33 11.50
CA VAL A 284 -16.04 -5.76 11.81
C VAL A 284 -17.48 -6.07 12.23
N GLY A 285 -18.06 -5.27 13.14
CA GLY A 285 -19.43 -5.49 13.62
C GLY A 285 -20.49 -5.38 12.52
N ASN A 286 -20.33 -4.47 11.56
CA ASN A 286 -21.25 -4.33 10.44
C ASN A 286 -21.18 -5.53 9.50
N LEU A 287 -19.99 -6.05 9.22
CA LEU A 287 -19.81 -7.22 8.36
C LEU A 287 -20.36 -8.48 9.00
N GLU A 288 -20.17 -8.66 10.31
CA GLU A 288 -20.75 -9.77 11.06
C GLU A 288 -22.27 -9.72 11.07
N ALA A 289 -22.86 -8.52 11.24
CA ALA A 289 -24.32 -8.34 11.17
C ALA A 289 -24.88 -8.69 9.78
N VAL A 290 -24.20 -8.26 8.70
CA VAL A 290 -24.59 -8.63 7.33
C VAL A 290 -24.43 -10.13 7.09
N ALA A 291 -23.32 -10.73 7.54
CA ALA A 291 -23.10 -12.17 7.42
C ALA A 291 -24.15 -12.99 8.19
N HIS A 292 -24.60 -12.51 9.35
CA HIS A 292 -25.68 -13.11 10.11
C HIS A 292 -27.02 -13.01 9.35
N SER A 293 -27.34 -11.83 8.81
CA SER A 293 -28.55 -11.64 8.00
C SER A 293 -28.58 -12.54 6.76
N LEU A 294 -27.44 -12.73 6.09
CA LEU A 294 -27.34 -13.64 4.95
C LEU A 294 -27.52 -15.10 5.36
N ARG A 295 -27.05 -15.47 6.56
CA ARG A 295 -27.26 -16.82 7.11
C ARG A 295 -28.73 -17.09 7.38
N ASP A 296 -29.42 -16.11 7.94
CA ASP A 296 -30.86 -16.20 8.20
C ASP A 296 -31.66 -16.27 6.89
N GLU A 297 -31.25 -15.53 5.86
CA GLU A 297 -31.86 -15.55 4.52
C GLU A 297 -31.69 -16.92 3.85
N ALA A 298 -30.49 -17.51 3.89
CA ALA A 298 -30.24 -18.83 3.34
C ALA A 298 -31.07 -19.91 4.07
N GLY A 299 -31.20 -19.79 5.39
CA GLY A 299 -31.73 -20.84 6.26
C GLY A 299 -30.61 -21.78 6.70
N GLN A 300 -30.69 -22.26 7.95
CA GLN A 300 -29.59 -23.00 8.59
C GLN A 300 -29.16 -24.27 7.83
N ASP A 301 -30.11 -24.96 7.17
CA ASP A 301 -29.85 -26.22 6.47
C ASP A 301 -29.22 -26.02 5.08
N SER A 302 -29.30 -24.81 4.51
CA SER A 302 -28.77 -24.52 3.19
C SER A 302 -27.41 -23.81 3.21
N TRP A 303 -27.06 -23.26 4.36
CA TRP A 303 -25.85 -22.48 4.56
C TRP A 303 -24.60 -23.36 4.54
N GLN A 304 -23.78 -23.21 3.49
CA GLN A 304 -22.66 -24.11 3.27
C GLN A 304 -21.30 -23.46 3.40
N SER A 305 -21.16 -22.21 2.96
CA SER A 305 -19.87 -21.54 3.05
C SER A 305 -20.03 -20.05 3.30
N VAL A 306 -19.37 -19.59 4.36
CA VAL A 306 -18.84 -18.24 4.42
C VAL A 306 -17.35 -18.36 4.49
N SER A 307 -16.69 -17.79 3.51
CA SER A 307 -15.29 -17.48 3.66
C SER A 307 -15.20 -16.01 3.99
N LEU A 308 -14.96 -15.69 5.26
CA LEU A 308 -14.32 -14.42 5.65
C LEU A 308 -12.80 -14.51 5.42
N SER A 309 -12.37 -15.32 4.44
CA SER A 309 -11.01 -15.34 3.93
C SER A 309 -10.98 -14.59 2.61
N SER A 310 -9.81 -14.41 2.00
CA SER A 310 -9.66 -13.63 0.77
C SER A 310 -9.97 -14.47 -0.48
N PRO A 311 -10.99 -14.17 -1.31
CA PRO A 311 -12.00 -13.09 -1.22
C PRO A 311 -13.19 -13.41 -0.31
N VAL A 312 -13.90 -12.37 0.15
CA VAL A 312 -15.01 -12.51 1.12
C VAL A 312 -16.32 -12.79 0.42
N TYR A 313 -16.93 -13.95 0.73
CA TYR A 313 -18.19 -14.36 0.13
C TYR A 313 -19.04 -15.22 1.04
N ALA A 314 -20.33 -15.27 0.73
CA ALA A 314 -21.29 -16.25 1.22
C ALA A 314 -21.90 -16.99 0.03
N ALA A 315 -22.11 -18.30 0.16
CA ALA A 315 -22.78 -19.07 -0.87
C ALA A 315 -23.61 -20.22 -0.32
N TRP A 316 -24.76 -20.46 -0.95
CA TRP A 316 -25.72 -21.50 -0.59
C TRP A 316 -26.51 -21.97 -1.82
N SER A 317 -27.16 -23.12 -1.68
CA SER A 317 -28.12 -23.65 -2.67
C SER A 317 -29.53 -23.62 -2.10
N GLN A 318 -30.57 -23.39 -2.92
CA GLN A 318 -31.94 -23.34 -2.39
C GLN A 318 -32.39 -24.66 -1.73
N ASP A 319 -31.91 -25.79 -2.25
CA ASP A 319 -32.27 -27.13 -1.76
C ASP A 319 -31.36 -27.64 -0.62
N GLY A 320 -30.39 -26.83 -0.18
CA GLY A 320 -29.40 -27.16 0.84
C GLY A 320 -28.41 -28.29 0.50
N LYS A 321 -28.24 -28.57 -0.79
CA LYS A 321 -27.28 -29.56 -1.31
C LYS A 321 -25.86 -28.98 -1.42
N GLU A 322 -24.87 -29.77 -1.05
CA GLU A 322 -23.45 -29.35 -0.94
C GLU A 322 -22.87 -28.76 -2.24
N LEU A 323 -22.17 -27.64 -2.09
CA LEU A 323 -21.44 -26.91 -3.12
C LEU A 323 -19.93 -27.00 -2.91
N GLY A 324 -19.20 -27.35 -3.96
CA GLY A 324 -17.75 -27.22 -4.00
C GLY A 324 -17.36 -25.83 -4.46
N ILE A 325 -16.78 -25.00 -3.60
CA ILE A 325 -16.39 -23.63 -3.97
C ILE A 325 -14.89 -23.43 -3.80
N THR A 326 -14.26 -22.92 -4.85
CA THR A 326 -12.88 -22.43 -4.79
C THR A 326 -12.84 -20.98 -5.21
N ALA A 327 -12.28 -20.14 -4.34
CA ALA A 327 -12.18 -18.71 -4.55
C ALA A 327 -10.72 -18.26 -4.67
N GLU A 328 -10.46 -17.33 -5.57
CA GLU A 328 -9.13 -16.75 -5.79
C GLU A 328 -9.25 -15.24 -6.00
N MET A 329 -8.41 -14.47 -5.30
CA MET A 329 -8.25 -13.04 -5.55
C MET A 329 -6.86 -12.75 -6.12
N LYS A 330 -6.83 -12.04 -7.26
CA LYS A 330 -5.63 -11.50 -7.88
C LYS A 330 -5.67 -9.99 -7.86
N VAL A 331 -4.54 -9.39 -7.47
CA VAL A 331 -4.38 -7.95 -7.42
C VAL A 331 -3.23 -7.54 -8.32
N GLN A 332 -3.47 -6.51 -9.12
CA GLN A 332 -2.47 -5.90 -9.99
C GLN A 332 -2.44 -4.40 -9.71
N LYS A 333 -1.28 -3.86 -9.32
CA LYS A 333 -1.12 -2.41 -9.26
C LYS A 333 -0.98 -1.88 -10.68
N THR A 334 -1.91 -1.06 -11.16
CA THR A 334 -1.88 -0.50 -12.53
C THR A 334 -1.23 0.86 -12.59
N TRP A 335 -1.26 1.63 -11.49
CA TRP A 335 -0.64 2.94 -11.39
C TRP A 335 -0.04 3.16 -10.01
N ASP A 336 1.08 3.86 -9.95
CA ASP A 336 1.72 4.30 -8.71
C ASP A 336 2.44 5.63 -8.94
N GLY A 337 1.89 6.72 -8.42
CA GLY A 337 2.47 8.05 -8.57
C GLY A 337 3.90 8.15 -8.03
N ARG A 338 4.25 7.32 -7.03
CA ARG A 338 5.59 7.32 -6.42
C ARG A 338 6.65 6.82 -7.39
N TRP A 339 6.33 5.81 -8.20
CA TRP A 339 7.20 5.30 -9.26
C TRP A 339 7.35 6.31 -10.40
N ALA A 340 6.27 6.97 -10.80
CA ALA A 340 6.33 8.02 -11.83
C ALA A 340 7.27 9.16 -11.41
N MET A 341 7.17 9.63 -10.17
CA MET A 341 8.05 10.66 -9.60
C MET A 341 9.50 10.20 -9.52
N ALA A 342 9.74 8.98 -9.04
CA ALA A 342 11.08 8.38 -8.98
C ALA A 342 11.75 8.33 -10.37
N ILE A 343 11.04 7.83 -11.39
CA ILE A 343 11.53 7.74 -12.77
C ILE A 343 11.81 9.14 -13.35
N ALA A 344 10.92 10.10 -13.12
CA ALA A 344 11.09 11.46 -13.61
C ALA A 344 12.38 12.09 -13.08
N VAL A 345 12.64 11.99 -11.77
CA VAL A 345 13.86 12.56 -11.17
C VAL A 345 15.12 11.85 -11.63
N VAL A 346 15.11 10.51 -11.72
CA VAL A 346 16.25 9.76 -12.28
C VAL A 346 16.56 10.23 -13.70
N THR A 347 15.52 10.42 -14.53
CA THR A 347 15.67 10.89 -15.91
C THR A 347 16.27 12.30 -15.94
N ILE A 348 15.79 13.22 -15.11
CA ILE A 348 16.33 14.58 -15.01
C ILE A 348 17.81 14.55 -14.61
N LEU A 349 18.18 13.75 -13.60
CA LEU A 349 19.56 13.63 -13.14
C LEU A 349 20.49 13.10 -14.23
N VAL A 350 20.07 12.08 -14.98
CA VAL A 350 20.83 11.52 -16.10
C VAL A 350 21.00 12.54 -17.23
N VAL A 351 19.95 13.30 -17.55
CA VAL A 351 20.01 14.36 -18.57
C VAL A 351 20.97 15.47 -18.14
N LEU A 352 20.89 15.93 -16.88
CA LEU A 352 21.78 16.94 -16.33
C LEU A 352 23.24 16.47 -16.34
N GLU A 353 23.50 15.22 -15.96
CA GLU A 353 24.86 14.64 -16.05
C GLU A 353 25.37 14.70 -17.50
N LYS A 354 24.56 14.24 -18.46
CA LYS A 354 24.93 14.25 -19.88
C LYS A 354 25.18 15.66 -20.39
N MET A 355 24.35 16.64 -20.00
CA MET A 355 24.54 18.04 -20.34
C MET A 355 25.89 18.56 -19.83
N MET A 356 26.24 18.29 -18.57
CA MET A 356 27.54 18.65 -17.98
C MET A 356 28.73 18.00 -18.69
N GLU A 357 28.55 16.80 -19.26
CA GLU A 357 29.59 16.14 -20.06
C GLU A 357 29.74 16.74 -21.46
N THR A 358 28.60 17.07 -22.10
CA THR A 358 28.56 17.64 -23.45
C THR A 358 28.86 19.13 -23.49
N ASP A 359 28.85 19.81 -22.34
CA ASP A 359 28.97 21.26 -22.28
C ASP A 359 30.34 21.77 -22.76
N HIS A 360 30.26 22.18 -24.03
CA HIS A 360 31.07 23.12 -24.79
C HIS A 360 31.35 24.46 -24.08
N PHE A 361 30.82 24.71 -22.88
CA PHE A 361 30.99 25.98 -22.14
C PHE A 361 32.44 26.29 -21.74
N THR A 362 33.32 25.30 -21.72
CA THR A 362 34.76 25.54 -21.51
C THR A 362 35.54 25.81 -22.81
N LYS A 363 34.92 25.67 -24.00
CA LYS A 363 35.58 25.91 -25.30
C LYS A 363 35.39 27.32 -25.88
N LYS A 364 34.63 28.21 -25.23
CA LYS A 364 34.29 29.54 -25.79
C LYS A 364 35.22 30.72 -25.44
N SER A 365 36.41 30.54 -24.84
CA SER A 365 37.35 31.66 -24.58
C SER A 365 38.71 31.59 -25.27
N LYS A 366 38.85 30.76 -26.33
CA LYS A 366 40.00 30.84 -27.24
C LYS A 366 39.59 31.43 -28.59
N ARG A 367 38.87 32.56 -28.59
CA ARG A 367 38.94 33.46 -29.74
C ARG A 367 40.32 34.09 -29.68
N LYS A 368 41.20 33.78 -30.66
CA LYS A 368 42.42 34.56 -30.87
C LYS A 368 41.99 36.03 -31.03
N PRO A 369 42.68 37.01 -30.41
CA PRO A 369 42.46 38.40 -30.76
C PRO A 369 42.65 38.53 -32.28
N PRO A 370 41.82 39.33 -32.97
CA PRO A 370 42.00 39.57 -34.40
C PRO A 370 43.43 40.06 -34.61
N GLY A 371 44.19 39.31 -35.41
CA GLY A 371 45.49 39.79 -35.86
C GLY A 371 45.25 40.99 -36.75
N TYR A 372 45.83 42.14 -36.39
CA TYR A 372 46.00 43.23 -37.34
C TYR A 372 47.07 42.77 -38.33
N GLU A 373 46.66 42.45 -39.56
CA GLU A 373 47.57 42.44 -40.70
C GLU A 373 47.87 43.92 -41.03
N ILE A 374 49.16 44.27 -41.05
CA ILE A 374 49.68 45.58 -41.46
C ILE A 374 50.09 45.49 -42.93
#